data_AF-A0A2K9EKV5-F1
#
_entry.id   AF-A0A2K9EKV5-F1
#
_cell.length_a   1.000
_cell.length_b   1.000
_cell.length_c   1.000
_cell.angle_alpha   90.00
_cell.angle_beta   90.00
_cell.angle_gamma   90.00
#
_symmetry.space_group_name_H-M   'P 1'
#
loop_
_entity.id
_entity.type
_entity.pdbx_description
1 polymer ?
#
loop_
_entity_poly.entity_id
_entity_poly.type
_entity_poly.pdbx_seq_one_letter_code
_entity_poly.pdbx_strand_id
1 'polypeptide(L)'
;MPIPLRRGLEREAERSGRSLTEIIIEAVQQSGIEPVVHEDEIAPKAVRVPPAFYDFQAQHGGVPAPQTRTSKHVSLRLDDPALPSFVEAARRCVTDESHSLGLRKSARATINMIERADQEN
;
A
#
# COMPACT_ATOMS: atom_id res chain seq x y z
N MET A 1 -34.03 0.40 0.45
CA MET A 1 -32.61 0.72 0.73
C MET A 1 -31.95 -0.55 1.25
N PRO A 2 -30.87 -1.06 0.63
CA PRO A 2 -30.24 -2.29 1.12
C PRO A 2 -29.49 -1.99 2.42
N ILE A 3 -29.86 -2.69 3.49
CA ILE A 3 -29.10 -2.74 4.73
C ILE A 3 -27.78 -3.46 4.39
N PRO A 4 -26.59 -2.91 4.69
CA PRO A 4 -25.34 -3.59 4.39
C PRO A 4 -25.28 -4.90 5.19
N LEU A 5 -25.22 -6.02 4.47
CA LEU A 5 -25.19 -7.42 4.97
C LEU A 5 -24.26 -7.59 6.18
N ARG A 6 -23.17 -6.81 6.21
CA ARG A 6 -22.16 -6.78 7.28
C ARG A 6 -22.72 -6.51 8.68
N ARG A 7 -23.61 -5.52 8.85
CA ARG A 7 -24.17 -5.19 10.19
C ARG A 7 -25.13 -6.24 10.71
N GLY A 8 -25.82 -6.96 9.82
CA GLY A 8 -26.71 -8.05 10.20
C GLY A 8 -25.93 -9.27 10.70
N LEU A 9 -24.84 -9.59 10.00
CA LEU A 9 -23.96 -10.71 10.35
C LEU A 9 -23.18 -10.45 11.64
N GLU A 10 -22.72 -9.22 11.87
CA GLU A 10 -22.03 -8.81 13.11
C GLU A 10 -22.92 -9.02 14.35
N ARG A 11 -24.20 -8.66 14.27
CA ARG A 11 -25.15 -8.90 15.37
C ARG A 11 -25.47 -10.37 15.60
N GLU A 12 -25.50 -11.17 14.53
CA GLU A 12 -25.74 -12.61 14.66
C GLU A 12 -24.53 -13.33 15.26
N ALA A 13 -23.31 -12.89 14.93
CA ALA A 13 -22.08 -13.36 15.58
C ALA A 13 -22.08 -13.06 17.08
N GLU A 14 -22.41 -11.82 17.47
CA GLU A 14 -22.53 -11.42 18.87
C GLU A 14 -23.62 -12.21 19.61
N ARG A 15 -24.77 -12.45 18.97
CA ARG A 15 -25.90 -13.20 19.56
C ARG A 15 -25.60 -14.68 19.75
N SER A 16 -24.91 -15.29 18.78
CA SER A 16 -24.63 -16.74 18.78
C SER A 16 -23.32 -17.10 19.50
N GLY A 17 -22.50 -16.12 19.86
CA GLY A 17 -21.17 -16.34 20.44
C GLY A 17 -20.17 -16.97 19.46
N ARG A 18 -20.50 -16.96 18.15
CA ARG A 18 -19.68 -17.54 17.08
C ARG A 18 -18.92 -16.45 16.35
N SER A 19 -17.79 -16.81 15.75
CA SER A 19 -17.05 -15.86 14.93
C SER A 19 -17.82 -15.54 13.65
N LEU A 20 -17.71 -14.29 13.19
CA LEU A 20 -18.24 -13.87 11.89
C LEU A 20 -17.80 -14.80 10.75
N THR A 21 -16.55 -15.28 10.83
CA THR A 21 -15.96 -16.19 9.86
C THR A 21 -16.71 -17.52 9.80
N GLU A 22 -17.07 -18.11 10.95
CA GLU A 22 -17.83 -19.37 10.99
C GLU A 22 -19.23 -19.22 10.40
N ILE A 23 -19.90 -18.10 10.66
CA ILE A 23 -21.24 -17.82 10.11
C ILE A 23 -21.18 -17.65 8.59
N ILE A 24 -20.14 -16.98 8.09
CA ILE A 24 -19.93 -16.79 6.64
C ILE A 24 -19.64 -18.13 5.97
N ILE A 25 -18.76 -18.96 6.53
CA ILE A 25 -18.42 -20.28 5.97
C ILE A 25 -19.66 -21.17 5.90
N GLU A 26 -20.46 -21.23 6.96
CA GLU A 26 -21.68 -22.05 7.00
C GLU A 26 -22.73 -21.57 5.99
N ALA A 27 -22.93 -20.25 5.87
CA ALA A 27 -23.84 -19.67 4.88
C ALA A 27 -23.37 -19.92 3.43
N VAL A 28 -22.05 -19.91 3.18
CA VAL A 28 -21.46 -20.24 1.87
C VAL A 28 -21.65 -21.71 1.55
N GLN A 29 -21.45 -22.62 2.52
CA GLN A 29 -21.69 -24.05 2.35
C GLN A 29 -23.17 -24.39 2.09
N GLN A 30 -24.10 -23.73 2.77
CA GLN A 30 -25.54 -23.95 2.59
C GLN A 30 -26.08 -23.37 1.28
N SER A 31 -25.43 -22.35 0.71
CA SER A 31 -25.85 -21.70 -0.54
C SER A 31 -25.31 -22.39 -1.80
N GLY A 32 -24.45 -23.40 -1.66
CA GLY A 32 -23.85 -24.11 -2.79
C GLY A 32 -22.92 -23.23 -3.65
N ILE A 33 -22.53 -22.08 -3.12
CA ILE A 33 -21.59 -21.17 -3.76
C ILE A 33 -20.19 -21.68 -3.42
N GLU A 34 -19.43 -22.13 -4.41
CA GLU A 34 -18.02 -22.44 -4.20
C GLU A 34 -17.31 -21.18 -3.69
N PRO A 35 -16.58 -21.24 -2.56
CA PRO A 35 -15.79 -20.11 -2.12
C PRO A 35 -14.74 -19.84 -3.19
N VAL A 36 -14.88 -18.73 -3.90
CA VAL A 36 -13.81 -18.20 -4.75
C VAL A 36 -12.71 -17.76 -3.79
N VAL A 37 -11.82 -18.69 -3.47
CA VAL A 37 -10.49 -18.36 -2.95
C VAL A 37 -9.82 -17.66 -4.11
N HIS A 38 -9.86 -16.33 -4.11
CA HIS A 38 -8.82 -15.60 -4.81
C HIS A 38 -7.54 -16.06 -4.12
N GLU A 39 -6.77 -16.93 -4.77
CA GLU A 39 -5.36 -17.07 -4.42
C GLU A 39 -4.87 -15.65 -4.42
N ASP A 40 -4.55 -15.13 -3.23
CA ASP A 40 -4.07 -13.78 -3.07
C ASP A 40 -2.90 -13.66 -4.04
N GLU A 41 -3.11 -12.94 -5.15
CA GLU A 41 -2.03 -12.23 -5.79
C GLU A 41 -1.44 -11.45 -4.63
N ILE A 42 -0.33 -11.94 -4.07
CA ILE A 42 0.39 -11.25 -3.01
C ILE A 42 0.73 -9.92 -3.64
N ALA A 43 -0.10 -8.91 -3.35
CA ALA A 43 -0.01 -7.64 -4.03
C ALA A 43 1.43 -7.17 -3.77
N PRO A 44 2.20 -6.87 -4.83
CA PRO A 44 3.61 -6.56 -4.67
C PRO A 44 3.74 -5.46 -3.62
N LYS A 45 4.61 -5.69 -2.62
CA LYS A 45 4.78 -4.76 -1.51
C LYS A 45 5.01 -3.37 -2.08
N ALA A 46 4.24 -2.39 -1.60
CA ALA A 46 4.25 -1.05 -2.16
C ALA A 46 4.37 0.02 -1.09
N VAL A 47 5.12 1.07 -1.41
CA VAL A 47 5.32 2.23 -0.53
C VAL A 47 4.69 3.47 -1.14
N ARG A 48 4.00 4.24 -0.29
CA ARG A 48 3.38 5.51 -0.67
C ARG A 48 4.39 6.64 -0.54
N VAL A 49 4.68 7.32 -1.63
CA VAL A 49 5.59 8.47 -1.64
C VAL A 49 4.84 9.77 -1.97
N PRO A 50 5.31 10.94 -1.51
CA PRO A 50 4.72 12.22 -1.86
C PRO A 50 4.79 12.50 -3.38
N PRO A 51 3.71 12.95 -4.05
CA PRO A 51 3.71 13.14 -5.51
C PRO A 51 4.72 14.19 -5.97
N ALA A 52 4.85 15.31 -5.24
CA ALA A 52 5.79 16.37 -5.58
C ALA A 52 7.26 15.89 -5.57
N PHE A 53 7.60 14.97 -4.67
CA PHE A 53 8.94 14.39 -4.61
C PHE A 53 9.16 13.37 -5.74
N TYR A 54 8.16 12.54 -6.03
CA TYR A 54 8.20 11.61 -7.15
C TYR A 54 8.37 12.35 -8.49
N ASP A 55 7.61 13.42 -8.70
CA ASP A 55 7.69 14.25 -9.91
C ASP A 55 9.04 14.95 -10.03
N PHE A 56 9.58 15.46 -8.92
CA PHE A 56 10.92 16.04 -8.89
C PHE A 56 11.97 14.99 -9.33
N GLN A 57 11.93 13.78 -8.76
CA GLN A 57 12.88 12.74 -9.16
C GLN A 57 12.71 12.33 -10.63
N ALA A 58 11.48 12.26 -11.14
CA ALA A 58 11.20 11.92 -12.53
C ALA A 58 11.78 12.96 -13.52
N GLN A 59 11.99 14.20 -13.10
CA GLN A 59 12.64 15.24 -13.91
C GLN A 59 14.18 15.11 -13.92
N HIS A 60 14.76 14.43 -12.91
CA HIS A 60 16.21 14.34 -12.71
C HIS A 60 16.78 12.94 -12.92
N GLY A 61 15.96 11.95 -13.27
CA GLY A 61 16.39 10.59 -13.54
C GLY A 61 15.25 9.58 -13.65
N GLY A 62 15.60 8.29 -13.59
CA GLY A 62 14.64 7.20 -13.59
C GLY A 62 13.94 7.04 -12.24
N VAL A 63 12.63 6.88 -12.27
CA VAL A 63 11.79 6.56 -11.11
C VAL A 63 11.11 5.21 -11.30
N PRO A 64 10.76 4.49 -10.22
CA PRO A 64 10.00 3.24 -10.33
C PRO A 64 8.66 3.47 -11.01
N ALA A 65 8.16 2.46 -11.70
CA ALA A 65 6.85 2.50 -12.33
C ALA A 65 5.77 2.63 -11.23
N PRO A 66 4.87 3.64 -11.31
CA PRO A 66 3.89 3.85 -10.27
C PRO A 66 2.79 2.79 -10.40
N GLN A 67 2.55 2.04 -9.33
CA GLN A 67 1.44 1.08 -9.27
C GLN A 67 0.08 1.80 -9.22
N THR A 68 0.04 2.94 -8.52
CA THR A 68 -1.15 3.79 -8.43
C THR A 68 -0.72 5.21 -8.13
N ARG A 69 -1.44 6.18 -8.68
CA ARG A 69 -1.21 7.60 -8.40
C ARG A 69 -2.50 8.29 -7.98
N THR A 70 -2.41 9.04 -6.89
CA THR A 70 -3.49 9.90 -6.39
C THR A 70 -2.96 11.33 -6.22
N SER A 71 -3.84 12.28 -5.94
CA SER A 71 -3.44 13.65 -5.57
C SER A 71 -2.63 13.72 -4.27
N LYS A 72 -2.68 12.67 -3.43
CA LYS A 72 -2.03 12.65 -2.11
C LYS A 72 -0.73 11.85 -2.08
N HIS A 73 -0.61 10.80 -2.90
CA HIS A 73 0.56 9.91 -2.92
C HIS A 73 0.67 9.14 -4.23
N VAL A 74 1.88 8.67 -4.51
CA VAL A 74 2.22 7.70 -5.55
C VAL A 74 2.63 6.40 -4.85
N SER A 75 2.01 5.27 -5.21
CA SER A 75 2.39 3.95 -4.72
C SER A 75 3.47 3.36 -5.63
N LEU A 76 4.62 3.01 -5.05
CA LEU A 76 5.76 2.42 -5.75
C LEU A 76 5.91 0.97 -5.33
N ARG A 77 6.17 0.10 -6.31
CA ARG A 77 6.53 -1.29 -6.08
C ARG A 77 7.93 -1.40 -5.49
N LEU A 78 8.09 -2.25 -4.47
CA LEU A 78 9.40 -2.50 -3.85
C LEU A 78 10.28 -3.49 -4.62
N ASP A 79 9.69 -4.25 -5.54
CA ASP A 79 10.39 -5.16 -6.43
C ASP A 79 10.81 -4.49 -7.76
N ASP A 80 10.58 -3.19 -7.92
CA ASP A 80 10.93 -2.46 -9.14
C ASP A 80 12.46 -2.32 -9.29
N PRO A 81 13.04 -2.67 -10.45
CA PRO A 81 14.48 -2.61 -10.67
C PRO A 81 15.05 -1.18 -10.59
N ALA A 82 14.23 -0.15 -10.74
CA ALA A 82 14.65 1.25 -10.59
C ALA A 82 14.66 1.73 -9.12
N LEU A 83 14.14 0.94 -8.18
CA LEU A 83 14.05 1.32 -6.77
C LEU A 83 15.41 1.67 -6.14
N PRO A 84 16.51 0.90 -6.35
CA PRO A 84 17.80 1.24 -5.77
C PRO A 84 18.31 2.61 -6.23
N SER A 85 18.19 2.91 -7.53
CA SER A 85 18.57 4.21 -8.10
C SER A 85 17.73 5.35 -7.53
N PHE A 86 16.43 5.13 -7.35
CA PHE A 86 15.51 6.08 -6.74
C PHE A 86 15.86 6.39 -5.27
N VAL A 87 16.24 5.36 -4.51
CA VAL A 87 16.71 5.51 -3.12
C VAL A 87 18.04 6.27 -3.07
N GLU A 88 19.00 5.99 -3.96
CA GLU A 88 20.25 6.76 -4.03
C GLU A 88 20.00 8.23 -4.36
N ALA A 89 19.15 8.52 -5.35
CA ALA A 89 18.76 9.87 -5.69
C ALA A 89 18.08 10.59 -4.51
N ALA A 90 17.23 9.87 -3.75
CA ALA A 90 16.64 10.39 -2.53
C ALA A 90 17.70 10.71 -1.47
N ARG A 91 18.70 9.83 -1.27
CA ARG A 91 19.80 10.07 -0.31
C ARG A 91 20.61 11.30 -0.68
N ARG A 92 20.95 11.47 -1.97
CA ARG A 92 21.63 12.68 -2.47
C ARG A 92 20.79 13.94 -2.25
N CYS A 93 19.49 13.86 -2.53
CA CYS A 93 18.56 14.97 -2.31
C CYS A 93 18.52 15.41 -0.84
N VAL A 94 18.55 14.48 0.13
CA VAL A 94 18.58 14.81 1.56
C VAL A 94 19.82 15.63 1.94
N THR A 95 20.97 15.31 1.36
CA THR A 95 22.26 15.96 1.67
C THR A 95 22.50 17.25 0.89
N ASP A 96 21.76 17.49 -0.19
CA ASP A 96 21.95 18.67 -1.04
C ASP A 96 21.22 19.90 -0.46
N GLU A 97 21.97 20.80 0.17
CA GLU A 97 21.43 22.02 0.78
C GLU A 97 20.90 23.04 -0.23
N SER A 98 21.19 22.88 -1.54
CA SER A 98 20.60 23.71 -2.59
C SER A 98 19.10 23.45 -2.80
N HIS A 99 18.60 22.31 -2.31
CA HIS A 99 17.19 21.96 -2.37
C HIS A 99 16.37 22.52 -1.21
N SER A 100 15.09 22.78 -1.48
CA SER A 100 14.16 23.26 -0.47
C SER A 100 14.04 22.29 0.71
N LEU A 101 13.84 22.83 1.91
CA LEU A 101 13.65 22.03 3.13
C LEU A 101 12.48 21.04 3.00
N GLY A 102 11.40 21.44 2.32
CA GLY A 102 10.24 20.58 2.07
C GLY A 102 10.62 19.35 1.24
N LEU A 103 11.38 19.54 0.17
CA LEU A 103 11.83 18.46 -0.70
C LEU A 103 12.76 17.49 0.03
N ARG A 104 13.73 18.02 0.79
CA ARG A 104 14.64 17.19 1.61
C ARG A 104 13.90 16.37 2.66
N LYS A 105 12.88 16.95 3.30
CA LYS A 105 12.01 16.23 4.24
C LYS A 105 11.21 15.11 3.56
N SER A 106 10.66 15.37 2.37
CA SER A 106 9.96 14.34 1.59
C SER A 106 10.89 13.22 1.13
N ALA A 107 12.13 13.53 0.76
CA ALA A 107 13.15 12.55 0.42
C ALA A 107 13.47 11.65 1.62
N ARG A 108 13.71 12.25 2.80
CA ARG A 108 13.98 11.53 4.04
C ARG A 108 12.81 10.65 4.46
N ALA A 109 11.58 11.16 4.38
CA ALA A 109 10.38 10.38 4.68
C ALA A 109 10.24 9.17 3.75
N THR A 110 10.52 9.36 2.45
CA THR A 110 10.49 8.29 1.45
C THR A 110 11.49 7.17 1.76
N ILE A 111 12.73 7.53 2.08
CA ILE A 111 13.77 6.56 2.50
C ILE A 111 13.30 5.77 3.72
N ASN A 112 12.81 6.46 4.76
CA ASN A 112 12.36 5.80 5.99
C ASN A 112 11.20 4.82 5.74
N MET A 113 10.28 5.13 4.82
CA MET A 113 9.17 4.24 4.49
C MET A 113 9.65 2.99 3.76
N ILE A 114 10.62 3.14 2.85
CA ILE A 114 11.21 2.00 2.13
C ILE A 114 12.03 1.12 3.08
N GLU A 115 12.89 1.72 3.92
CA GLU A 115 13.70 0.99 4.91
C GLU A 115 12.83 0.23 5.94
N ARG A 116 11.69 0.80 6.36
CA ARG A 116 10.74 0.11 7.24
C ARG A 116 10.10 -1.10 6.55
N ALA A 117 9.70 -0.95 5.29
CA ALA A 117 9.06 -2.04 4.56
C ALA A 117 10.01 -3.21 4.25
N ASP A 118 11.33 -2.92 4.19
CA ASP A 118 12.40 -3.91 4.07
C ASP A 118 12.67 -4.67 5.38
N GLN A 119 12.53 -4.01 6.53
CA GLN A 119 12.69 -4.62 7.86
C GLN A 119 11.50 -5.49 8.32
N GLU A 120 10.34 -5.35 7.68
CA GLU A 120 9.15 -6.19 7.90
C GLU A 120 9.19 -7.49 7.06
N ASN A 121 10.38 -7.93 6.64
CA ASN A 121 10.69 -9.18 5.93
C ASN A 121 11.74 -9.97 6.72
#